data_AF-A0A7S1C064-F1
#
_entry.id   AF-A0A7S1C064-F1
#
_cell.length_a   1.000
_cell.length_b   1.000
_cell.length_c   1.000
_cell.angle_alpha   90.00
_cell.angle_beta   90.00
_cell.angle_gamma   90.00
#
_symmetry.space_group_name_H-M   'P 1'
#
loop_
_entity.id
_entity.type
_entity.pdbx_description
1 polymer ?
#
loop_
_entity_poly.entity_id
_entity_poly.type
_entity_poly.pdbx_seq_one_letter_code
_entity_poly.pdbx_strand_id
1 'polypeptide(L)'
;MAADPFVKTFQPGEGFPSNVEYRWSEGGSRDVSPTTIDVSAPVYINKVLTWTMHQINDESQFPDDEDEEYALRVFASERFATLCGQIFRRLFRVYAIIFFSFFRTFDELEMAPHVNTSFKHVSFGLHFLFVLTVFM
;
A
#
# COMPACT_ATOMS: atom_id res chain seq x y z
N MET A 1 12.97 19.68 -1.84
CA MET A 1 13.07 18.20 -1.79
C MET A 1 14.04 17.77 -2.86
N ALA A 2 15.21 17.25 -2.48
CA ALA A 2 16.18 16.73 -3.44
C ALA A 2 15.57 15.50 -4.14
N ALA A 3 15.53 15.51 -5.46
CA ALA A 3 15.05 14.36 -6.23
C ALA A 3 16.02 13.19 -6.01
N ASP A 4 15.53 12.09 -5.45
CA ASP A 4 16.30 10.89 -5.21
C ASP A 4 16.88 10.36 -6.54
N PRO A 5 18.21 10.24 -6.68
CA PRO A 5 18.85 9.80 -7.90
C PRO A 5 18.42 8.40 -8.36
N PHE A 6 17.93 7.54 -7.45
CA PHE A 6 17.47 6.19 -7.80
C PHE A 6 16.12 6.19 -8.54
N VAL A 7 15.30 7.23 -8.36
CA VAL A 7 13.97 7.33 -9.01
C VAL A 7 14.09 7.66 -10.50
N LYS A 8 15.17 8.34 -10.91
CA LYS A 8 15.38 8.75 -12.31
C LYS A 8 15.93 7.67 -13.23
N THR A 9 16.35 6.53 -12.67
CA THR A 9 16.97 5.44 -13.45
C THR A 9 15.94 4.58 -14.18
N PHE A 10 14.69 4.54 -13.71
CA PHE A 10 13.66 3.63 -14.23
C PHE A 10 12.67 4.35 -15.16
N GLN A 11 12.47 3.79 -16.35
CA GLN A 11 11.41 4.22 -17.27
C GLN A 11 10.02 3.76 -16.78
N PRO A 12 8.92 4.39 -17.25
CA PRO A 12 7.58 3.89 -17.01
C PRO A 12 7.45 2.41 -17.44
N GLY A 13 6.84 1.58 -16.57
CA GLY A 13 6.72 0.13 -16.82
C GLY A 13 7.93 -0.71 -16.40
N GLU A 14 9.05 -0.10 -15.98
CA GLU A 14 10.24 -0.84 -15.52
C GLU A 14 10.25 -1.10 -14.01
N GLY A 15 10.96 -2.17 -13.62
CA GLY A 15 11.16 -2.57 -12.22
C GLY A 15 10.01 -3.40 -11.63
N PHE A 16 9.06 -3.85 -12.44
CA PHE A 16 7.99 -4.76 -12.03
C PHE A 16 8.36 -6.24 -12.29
N PRO A 17 7.64 -7.20 -11.67
CA PRO A 17 7.76 -8.61 -12.00
C PRO A 17 7.52 -8.90 -13.49
N SER A 18 8.18 -9.94 -14.02
CA SER A 18 7.98 -10.33 -15.42
C SER A 18 6.51 -10.63 -15.70
N ASN A 19 5.98 -10.09 -16.81
CA ASN A 19 4.58 -10.17 -17.24
C ASN A 19 3.54 -9.47 -16.32
N VAL A 20 3.96 -8.59 -15.41
CA VAL A 20 3.05 -7.82 -14.56
C VAL A 20 3.36 -6.33 -14.67
N GLU A 21 2.35 -5.54 -15.01
CA GLU A 21 2.44 -4.07 -15.01
C GLU A 21 1.44 -3.50 -14.00
N TYR A 22 1.93 -2.73 -13.04
CA TYR A 22 1.08 -2.03 -12.09
C TYR A 22 0.90 -0.58 -12.53
N ARG A 23 -0.35 -0.20 -12.79
CA ARG A 23 -0.72 1.18 -13.10
C ARG A 23 -1.29 1.89 -11.88
N TRP A 24 -1.09 3.19 -11.82
CA TRP A 24 -1.65 4.03 -10.76
C TRP A 24 -2.82 4.85 -11.31
N SER A 25 -3.90 4.99 -10.54
CA SER A 25 -4.98 5.91 -10.88
C SER A 25 -4.84 7.20 -10.08
N GLU A 26 -4.70 8.32 -10.79
CA GLU A 26 -4.73 9.66 -10.22
C GLU A 26 -6.12 10.28 -10.40
N GLY A 27 -6.59 10.98 -9.36
CA GLY A 27 -7.89 11.67 -9.37
C GLY A 27 -9.07 10.72 -9.24
N GLY A 28 -9.45 10.41 -8.00
CA GLY A 28 -10.70 9.74 -7.67
C GLY A 28 -11.67 10.67 -6.95
N SER A 29 -11.76 11.94 -7.37
CA SER A 29 -12.86 12.81 -6.96
C SER A 29 -14.14 12.29 -7.61
N ARG A 30 -15.29 12.42 -6.93
CA ARG A 30 -16.61 11.96 -7.39
C ARG A 30 -17.00 12.46 -8.80
N ASP A 31 -16.32 13.50 -9.28
CA ASP A 31 -16.59 14.22 -10.53
C ASP A 31 -15.53 14.04 -11.64
N VAL A 32 -14.42 13.32 -11.41
CA VAL A 32 -13.36 13.13 -12.40
C VAL A 32 -13.09 11.65 -12.61
N SER A 33 -13.18 11.19 -13.87
CA SER A 33 -12.83 9.82 -14.22
C SER A 33 -11.36 9.55 -13.85
N PRO A 34 -11.05 8.46 -13.12
CA PRO A 34 -9.69 8.18 -12.71
C PRO A 34 -8.78 8.04 -13.92
N THR A 35 -7.78 8.91 -14.02
CA THR A 35 -6.78 8.81 -15.08
C THR A 35 -5.76 7.76 -14.67
N THR A 36 -5.69 6.68 -15.44
CA THR A 36 -4.70 5.62 -15.20
C THR A 36 -3.38 6.05 -15.84
N ILE A 37 -2.32 6.15 -15.04
CA ILE A 37 -0.98 6.55 -15.45
C ILE A 37 -0.01 5.37 -15.32
N ASP A 38 0.84 5.21 -16.33
CA ASP A 38 1.96 4.28 -16.30
C ASP A 38 3.10 4.93 -15.51
N VAL A 39 3.65 4.19 -14.56
CA VAL A 39 4.70 4.67 -13.64
C VAL A 39 5.77 3.60 -13.52
N SER A 40 7.00 3.99 -13.17
CA SER A 40 8.04 3.02 -12.82
C SER A 40 7.76 2.40 -11.44
N ALA A 41 8.34 1.23 -11.16
CA ALA A 41 8.11 0.53 -9.90
C ALA A 41 8.45 1.35 -8.63
N PRO A 42 9.58 2.08 -8.54
CA PRO A 42 9.86 2.94 -7.39
C PRO A 42 8.83 4.06 -7.23
N VAL A 43 8.36 4.64 -8.34
CA VAL A 43 7.33 5.69 -8.33
C VAL A 43 5.99 5.13 -7.88
N TYR A 44 5.62 3.94 -8.35
CA TYR A 44 4.42 3.23 -7.91
C TYR A 44 4.45 2.97 -6.39
N ILE A 45 5.57 2.44 -5.87
CA ILE A 45 5.75 2.21 -4.44
C ILE A 45 5.55 3.50 -3.65
N ASN A 46 6.21 4.59 -4.06
CA ASN A 46 6.11 5.87 -3.36
C ASN A 46 4.66 6.40 -3.38
N LYS A 47 3.96 6.35 -4.53
CA LYS A 47 2.56 6.75 -4.62
C LYS A 47 1.65 5.91 -3.72
N VAL A 48 1.86 4.59 -3.65
CA VAL A 48 1.11 3.69 -2.75
C VAL A 48 1.33 4.07 -1.29
N LEU A 49 2.59 4.25 -0.87
CA LEU A 49 2.93 4.56 0.52
C LEU A 49 2.40 5.95 0.92
N THR A 50 2.55 6.93 0.04
CA THR A 50 2.03 8.30 0.25
C THR A 50 0.51 8.28 0.37
N TRP A 51 -0.20 7.60 -0.53
CA TRP A 51 -1.66 7.46 -0.45
C TRP A 51 -2.09 6.76 0.84
N THR A 52 -1.40 5.67 1.22
CA THR A 52 -1.70 4.93 2.45
C THR A 52 -1.53 5.82 3.68
N MET A 53 -0.44 6.58 3.74
CA MET A 53 -0.22 7.56 4.81
C MET A 53 -1.32 8.62 4.86
N HIS A 54 -1.77 9.13 3.72
CA HIS A 54 -2.89 10.07 3.69
C HIS A 54 -4.21 9.46 4.19
N GLN A 55 -4.46 8.17 3.94
CA GLN A 55 -5.64 7.50 4.49
C GLN A 55 -5.55 7.31 6.00
N ILE A 56 -4.36 6.92 6.50
CA ILE A 56 -4.13 6.68 7.94
C ILE A 56 -4.16 8.00 8.74
N ASN A 57 -3.68 9.09 8.16
CA ASN A 57 -3.69 10.41 8.80
C ASN A 57 -5.03 11.16 8.66
N ASP A 58 -6.04 10.56 8.03
CA ASP A 58 -7.38 11.15 7.93
C ASP A 58 -8.19 10.75 9.16
N GLU A 59 -8.37 11.70 10.09
CA GLU A 59 -9.12 11.50 11.34
C GLU A 59 -10.56 10.99 11.11
N SER A 60 -11.15 11.23 9.93
CA SER A 60 -12.47 10.71 9.59
C SER A 60 -12.48 9.21 9.27
N GLN A 61 -11.31 8.65 8.95
CA GLN A 61 -11.12 7.22 8.68
C GLN A 61 -10.41 6.51 9.83
N PHE A 62 -9.44 7.18 10.47
CA PHE A 62 -8.70 6.71 11.63
C PHE A 62 -8.76 7.76 12.73
N PRO A 63 -9.83 7.76 13.55
CA PRO A 63 -9.96 8.70 14.65
C PRO A 63 -8.81 8.55 15.64
N ASP A 64 -8.22 9.68 16.03
CA ASP A 64 -7.24 9.79 17.12
C ASP A 64 -7.87 10.37 18.41
N ASP A 65 -9.21 10.52 18.41
CA ASP A 65 -9.95 11.07 19.55
C ASP A 65 -10.06 10.04 20.69
N GLU A 66 -10.06 10.52 21.94
CA GLU A 66 -10.21 9.70 23.13
C GLU A 66 -11.65 9.18 23.31
N ASP A 67 -12.61 9.67 22.51
CA ASP A 67 -13.98 9.14 22.47
C ASP A 67 -14.03 7.73 21.84
N GLU A 68 -13.94 6.72 22.71
CA GLU A 68 -14.02 5.31 22.36
C GLU A 68 -15.32 4.94 21.63
N GLU A 69 -16.46 5.55 21.96
CA GLU A 69 -17.75 5.22 21.34
C GLU A 69 -17.81 5.73 19.89
N TYR A 70 -17.22 6.88 19.63
CA TYR A 70 -17.07 7.40 18.27
C TYR A 70 -16.10 6.52 17.46
N ALA A 71 -14.92 6.23 18.01
CA ALA A 71 -13.90 5.43 17.33
C ALA A 71 -14.42 4.03 16.97
N LEU A 72 -15.08 3.35 17.90
CA LEU A 72 -15.68 2.03 17.66
C LEU A 72 -16.74 2.07 16.55
N ARG A 73 -17.54 3.13 16.46
CA ARG A 73 -18.53 3.29 15.38
C ARG A 73 -17.87 3.44 14.01
N VAL A 74 -16.77 4.18 13.92
CA VAL A 74 -16.02 4.33 12.68
C VAL A 74 -15.36 3.00 12.30
N PHE A 75 -14.67 2.34 13.24
CA PHE A 75 -13.95 1.08 12.98
C PHE A 75 -14.87 -0.11 12.69
N ALA A 76 -16.08 -0.14 13.24
CA ALA A 76 -17.09 -1.15 12.94
C ALA A 76 -17.82 -0.91 11.61
N SER A 77 -17.57 0.21 10.93
CA SER A 77 -18.25 0.53 9.68
C SER A 77 -17.75 -0.34 8.50
N GLU A 78 -18.66 -0.72 7.60
CA GLU A 78 -18.32 -1.42 6.35
C GLU A 78 -17.35 -0.61 5.48
N ARG A 79 -17.45 0.72 5.55
CA ARG A 79 -16.54 1.64 4.87
C ARG A 79 -15.11 1.45 5.36
N PHE A 80 -14.90 1.34 6.68
CA PHE A 80 -13.58 1.12 7.25
C PHE A 80 -13.00 -0.24 6.84
N ALA A 81 -13.79 -1.31 6.91
CA ALA A 81 -13.38 -2.63 6.44
C ALA A 81 -12.96 -2.61 4.95
N THR A 82 -13.75 -1.92 4.11
CA THR A 82 -13.45 -1.74 2.69
C THR A 82 -12.14 -0.97 2.48
N LEU A 83 -11.93 0.12 3.22
CA LEU A 83 -10.71 0.93 3.17
C LEU A 83 -9.47 0.12 3.58
N CYS A 84 -9.54 -0.59 4.72
CA CYS A 84 -8.50 -1.50 5.17
C CYS A 84 -8.17 -2.53 4.09
N GLY A 85 -9.18 -3.15 3.49
CA GLY A 85 -8.98 -4.10 2.38
C GLY A 85 -8.24 -3.48 1.19
N GLN A 86 -8.52 -2.21 0.86
CA GLN A 86 -7.79 -1.50 -0.20
C GLN A 86 -6.34 -1.22 0.18
N ILE A 87 -6.08 -0.78 1.42
CA ILE A 87 -4.73 -0.54 1.94
C ILE A 87 -3.91 -1.83 1.88
N PHE A 88 -4.41 -2.92 2.46
CA PHE A 88 -3.70 -4.19 2.49
C PHE A 88 -3.42 -4.75 1.09
N ARG A 89 -4.38 -4.68 0.15
CA ARG A 89 -4.15 -5.10 -1.25
C ARG A 89 -3.05 -4.29 -1.93
N ARG A 90 -2.97 -2.97 -1.68
CA ARG A 90 -1.94 -2.10 -2.26
C ARG A 90 -0.56 -2.37 -1.62
N LEU A 91 -0.50 -2.54 -0.30
CA LEU A 91 0.74 -2.90 0.41
C LEU A 91 1.26 -4.27 -0.01
N PHE A 92 0.39 -5.26 -0.24
CA PHE A 92 0.80 -6.56 -0.76
C PHE A 92 1.51 -6.45 -2.12
N ARG A 93 1.03 -5.58 -3.02
CA ARG A 93 1.72 -5.31 -4.30
C ARG A 93 3.10 -4.70 -4.09
N VAL A 94 3.25 -3.78 -3.12
CA VAL A 94 4.55 -3.20 -2.77
C VAL A 94 5.52 -4.30 -2.30
N TYR A 95 5.07 -5.22 -1.44
CA TYR A 95 5.88 -6.37 -1.05
C TYR A 95 6.27 -7.25 -2.24
N ALA A 96 5.33 -7.57 -3.14
CA ALA A 96 5.63 -8.37 -4.33
C ALA A 96 6.70 -7.71 -5.21
N ILE A 97 6.63 -6.39 -5.39
CA ILE A 97 7.64 -5.62 -6.14
C ILE A 97 8.99 -5.64 -5.43
N ILE A 98 9.02 -5.45 -4.10
CA ILE A 98 10.26 -5.50 -3.31
C ILE A 98 10.94 -6.87 -3.40
N PHE A 99 10.19 -7.95 -3.21
CA PHE A 99 10.71 -9.32 -3.26
C PHE A 99 11.16 -9.73 -4.66
N PHE A 100 10.56 -9.21 -5.73
CA PHE A 100 10.96 -9.59 -7.08
C PHE A 100 12.11 -8.74 -7.60
N SER A 101 12.04 -7.42 -7.41
CA SER A 101 12.91 -6.47 -8.11
C SER A 101 14.07 -5.96 -7.26
N PHE A 102 13.95 -6.02 -5.93
CA PHE A 102 14.92 -5.43 -5.00
C PHE A 102 15.53 -6.43 -4.01
N PHE A 103 15.10 -7.69 -4.05
CA PHE A 103 15.54 -8.69 -3.07
C PHE A 103 17.04 -8.89 -3.04
N ARG A 104 17.72 -8.88 -4.20
CA ARG A 104 19.19 -8.97 -4.26
C ARG A 104 19.86 -7.82 -3.50
N THR A 105 19.34 -6.59 -3.64
CA THR A 105 19.84 -5.43 -2.90
C THR A 105 19.59 -5.55 -1.39
N PHE A 106 18.42 -6.07 -0.98
CA PHE A 106 18.14 -6.30 0.43
C PHE A 106 18.97 -7.42 1.06
N ASP A 107 19.33 -8.44 0.26
CA ASP A 107 20.23 -9.52 0.67
C ASP A 107 21.66 -9.00 0.87
N GLU A 108 22.16 -8.19 -0.07
CA GLU A 108 23.47 -7.51 0.03
C GLU A 108 23.57 -6.55 1.22
N LEU A 109 22.44 -5.96 1.65
CA LEU A 109 22.36 -5.09 2.82
C LEU A 109 22.08 -5.84 4.14
N GLU A 110 22.02 -7.17 4.11
CA GLU A 110 21.66 -8.03 5.25
C GLU A 110 20.28 -7.69 5.87
N MET A 111 19.40 -7.04 5.09
CA MET A 111 18.08 -6.57 5.52
C MET A 111 16.95 -7.57 5.22
N ALA A 112 17.26 -8.65 4.50
CA ALA A 112 16.29 -9.71 4.17
C ALA A 112 15.51 -10.26 5.39
N PRO A 113 16.12 -10.47 6.58
CA PRO A 113 15.38 -10.93 7.77
C PRO A 113 14.32 -9.92 8.26
N HIS A 114 14.59 -8.62 8.15
CA HIS A 114 13.65 -7.57 8.55
C HIS A 114 12.45 -7.52 7.61
N VAL A 115 12.69 -7.59 6.30
CA VAL A 115 11.63 -7.65 5.29
C VAL A 115 10.77 -8.88 5.50
N ASN A 116 11.38 -10.05 5.72
CA ASN A 116 10.66 -11.31 5.94
C ASN A 116 9.81 -11.29 7.23
N THR A 117 10.33 -10.71 8.31
CA THR A 117 9.57 -10.55 9.56
C THR A 117 8.37 -9.64 9.34
N SER A 118 8.57 -8.47 8.72
CA SER A 118 7.48 -7.54 8.42
C SER A 118 6.39 -8.19 7.54
N PHE A 119 6.80 -8.99 6.55
CA PHE A 119 5.87 -9.68 5.65
C PHE A 119 4.98 -10.70 6.37
N LYS A 120 5.53 -11.43 7.36
CA LYS A 120 4.74 -12.36 8.18
C LYS A 120 3.64 -11.65 8.95
N HIS A 121 3.94 -10.50 9.56
CA HIS A 121 2.96 -9.72 10.31
C HIS A 121 1.85 -9.17 9.40
N VAL A 122 2.22 -8.64 8.22
CA VAL A 122 1.24 -8.15 7.25
C VAL A 122 0.36 -9.28 6.70
N SER A 123 0.95 -10.46 6.45
CA SER A 123 0.20 -11.64 5.99
C SER A 123 -0.81 -12.13 7.03
N PHE A 124 -0.44 -12.11 8.31
CA PHE A 124 -1.36 -12.43 9.41
C PHE A 124 -2.53 -11.44 9.46
N GLY A 125 -2.25 -10.13 9.36
CA GLY A 125 -3.29 -9.10 9.31
C GLY A 125 -4.23 -9.26 8.11
N LEU A 126 -3.69 -9.57 6.93
CA LEU A 126 -4.48 -9.84 5.72
C LEU A 126 -5.37 -11.07 5.88
N HIS A 127 -4.86 -12.16 6.47
CA HIS A 127 -5.63 -13.36 6.75
C HIS A 127 -6.79 -13.08 7.72
N PHE A 128 -6.52 -12.34 8.80
CA PHE A 128 -7.54 -11.97 9.77
C PHE A 128 -8.63 -11.07 9.15
N LEU A 129 -8.23 -10.09 8.34
CA LEU A 129 -9.17 -9.22 7.62
C LEU A 129 -10.03 -10.02 6.63
N PHE A 130 -9.42 -10.95 5.88
CA PHE A 130 -10.15 -11.81 4.94
C PHE A 130 -11.17 -12.70 5.66
N VAL A 131 -10.80 -13.29 6.80
CA VAL A 131 -11.72 -14.07 7.64
C VAL A 131 -12.87 -13.20 8.16
N LEU A 132 -12.60 -11.99 8.66
CA LEU A 132 -13.66 -11.07 9.11
C LEU A 132 -14.63 -10.67 8.00
N THR A 133 -14.15 -10.52 6.76
CA THR A 133 -14.99 -10.11 5.62
C THR A 133 -15.83 -11.26 5.04
N VAL A 134 -15.45 -12.52 5.30
CA VAL A 134 -16.16 -13.71 4.80
C VAL A 134 -17.14 -14.28 5.83
N PHE A 135 -16.92 -14.00 7.12
CA PHE A 135 -17.73 -14.54 8.23
C PHE A 135 -18.62 -13.51 8.94
N MET A 136 -18.62 -12.23 8.53
CA MET A 136 -19.64 -11.23 8.89
C MET A 136 -20.53 -10.93 7.68
#